data_AF-A0A163KEA3-F1
#
_entry.id   AF-A0A163KEA3-F1
#
_cell.length_a   1.000
_cell.length_b   1.000
_cell.length_c   1.000
_cell.angle_alpha   90.00
_cell.angle_beta   90.00
_cell.angle_gamma   90.00
#
_symmetry.space_group_name_H-M   'P 1'
#
loop_
_entity.id
_entity.type
_entity.pdbx_description
1 polymer ?
#
loop_
_entity_poly.entity_id
_entity_poly.type
_entity_poly.pdbx_seq_one_letter_code
_entity_poly.pdbx_strand_id
1 'polypeptide(L)'
;MITRLTEEQCTAKLSRILASSAKVTTLLQAIRTLDRGALKRGITCRPCAGTNQQDKMGYYDGTYKRVVLCCDNLRSAEQVEETLVHELVHAFDASRKGTFSSICHLIACGEVRASALGQCHAIRPEHKRRQCILRDAIQSTHVHCGDAAAKIVEQVYEKCRKDDAPLYTSSP
;
A
#
# COMPACT_ATOMS: atom_id res chain seq x y z
N MET A 1 15.16 -6.66 21.71
CA MET A 1 14.24 -5.52 21.51
C MET A 1 14.40 -5.06 20.07
N ILE A 2 13.38 -5.18 19.21
CA ILE A 2 13.51 -4.71 17.82
C ILE A 2 13.23 -3.20 17.82
N THR A 3 14.27 -2.40 17.62
CA THR A 3 14.20 -0.94 17.63
C THR A 3 13.54 -0.43 16.33
N ARG A 4 12.76 0.65 16.44
CA ARG A 4 12.24 1.39 15.29
C ARG A 4 13.41 1.96 14.48
N LEU A 5 13.23 2.15 13.18
CA LEU A 5 14.28 2.67 12.29
C LEU A 5 14.45 4.18 12.45
N THR A 6 15.70 4.65 12.36
CA THR A 6 15.97 6.06 12.11
C THR A 6 15.68 6.41 10.64
N GLU A 7 15.59 7.71 10.31
CA GLU A 7 15.43 8.16 8.93
C GLU A 7 16.55 7.69 8.01
N GLU A 8 17.80 7.73 8.49
CA GLU A 8 18.97 7.25 7.77
C GLU A 8 18.88 5.74 7.49
N GLN A 9 18.53 4.94 8.49
CA GLN A 9 18.38 3.50 8.34
C GLN A 9 17.24 3.12 7.39
N CYS A 10 16.10 3.82 7.46
CA CYS A 10 14.99 3.64 6.53
C CYS A 10 15.43 3.98 5.11
N THR A 11 16.08 5.14 4.91
CA THR A 11 16.54 5.60 3.59
C THR A 11 17.54 4.63 2.98
N ALA A 12 18.50 4.13 3.76
CA ALA A 12 19.47 3.14 3.29
C ALA A 12 18.80 1.82 2.85
N LYS A 13 17.76 1.37 3.58
CA LYS A 13 16.98 0.17 3.20
C LYS A 13 16.13 0.44 1.95
N LEU A 14 15.45 1.58 1.89
CA LEU A 14 14.66 2.01 0.75
C LEU A 14 15.51 2.04 -0.54
N SER A 15 16.71 2.63 -0.50
CA SER A 15 17.61 2.67 -1.65
C SER A 15 17.98 1.27 -2.16
N ARG A 16 18.22 0.31 -1.26
CA ARG A 16 18.49 -1.08 -1.64
C ARG A 16 17.27 -1.73 -2.29
N ILE A 17 16.08 -1.56 -1.70
CA ILE A 17 14.81 -2.09 -2.22
C ILE A 17 14.51 -1.53 -3.61
N LEU A 18 14.68 -0.22 -3.81
CA LEU A 18 14.50 0.43 -5.11
C LEU A 18 15.47 -0.09 -6.17
N ALA A 19 16.66 -0.54 -5.78
CA ALA A 19 17.67 -1.07 -6.68
C ALA A 19 17.49 -2.56 -7.01
N SER A 20 16.88 -3.36 -6.12
CA SER A 20 16.88 -4.83 -6.24
C SER A 20 15.49 -5.48 -6.33
N SER A 21 14.42 -4.84 -5.88
CA SER A 21 13.09 -5.46 -5.85
C SER A 21 12.44 -5.39 -7.23
N ALA A 22 12.28 -6.57 -7.86
CA ALA A 22 11.52 -6.70 -9.10
C ALA A 22 10.07 -6.26 -8.91
N LYS A 23 9.46 -6.56 -7.76
CA LYS A 23 8.08 -6.19 -7.43
C LYS A 23 7.91 -4.66 -7.44
N VAL A 24 8.79 -3.95 -6.73
CA VAL A 24 8.78 -2.48 -6.68
C VAL A 24 9.06 -1.87 -8.06
N THR A 25 10.01 -2.45 -8.80
CA THR A 25 10.33 -2.01 -10.17
C THR A 25 9.12 -2.10 -11.09
N THR A 26 8.39 -3.21 -11.08
CA THR A 26 7.17 -3.41 -11.89
C THR A 26 6.10 -2.38 -11.55
N LEU A 27 5.84 -2.14 -10.26
CA LEU A 27 4.87 -1.13 -9.82
C LEU A 27 5.25 0.28 -10.30
N LEU A 28 6.52 0.68 -10.12
CA LEU A 28 7.00 1.99 -10.55
C LEU A 28 6.89 2.21 -12.06
N GLN A 29 7.24 1.18 -12.84
CA GLN A 29 7.10 1.23 -14.30
C GLN A 29 5.64 1.34 -14.73
N ALA A 30 4.75 0.57 -14.11
CA ALA A 30 3.32 0.60 -14.42
C ALA A 30 2.69 1.96 -14.06
N ILE A 31 3.00 2.51 -12.88
CA ILE A 31 2.58 3.85 -12.46
C ILE A 31 3.04 4.89 -13.48
N ARG A 32 4.33 4.89 -13.84
CA ARG A 32 4.90 5.86 -14.80
C ARG A 32 4.28 5.75 -16.19
N THR A 33 3.88 4.55 -16.59
CA THR A 33 3.23 4.30 -17.88
C THR A 33 1.83 4.92 -17.91
N LEU A 34 1.09 4.82 -16.80
CA LEU A 34 -0.28 5.35 -16.69
C LEU A 34 -0.32 6.85 -16.41
N ASP A 35 0.51 7.33 -15.49
CA ASP A 35 0.62 8.74 -15.12
C ASP A 35 2.08 9.08 -14.76
N ARG A 36 2.79 9.72 -15.71
CA ARG A 36 4.18 10.17 -15.53
C ARG A 36 4.36 11.13 -14.34
N GLY A 37 3.29 11.79 -13.91
CA GLY A 37 3.28 12.74 -12.79
C GLY A 37 2.85 12.14 -11.46
N ALA A 38 2.43 10.86 -11.40
CA ALA A 38 1.86 10.23 -10.21
C ALA A 38 2.78 10.30 -8.98
N LEU A 39 4.09 10.21 -9.19
CA LEU A 39 5.12 10.24 -8.16
C LEU A 39 6.17 11.33 -8.40
N LYS A 40 5.76 12.51 -8.91
CA LYS A 40 6.69 13.60 -9.27
C LYS A 40 7.59 14.06 -8.11
N ARG A 41 7.13 13.91 -6.86
CA ARG A 41 7.88 14.27 -5.64
C ARG A 41 8.59 13.06 -5.00
N GLY A 42 8.56 11.91 -5.67
CA GLY A 42 9.32 10.72 -5.30
C GLY A 42 8.78 9.95 -4.09
N ILE A 43 9.64 9.08 -3.57
CA ILE A 43 9.40 8.24 -2.40
C ILE A 43 10.41 8.68 -1.34
N THR A 44 9.94 8.94 -0.13
CA THR A 44 10.81 9.43 0.97
C THR A 44 10.56 8.69 2.26
N CYS A 45 11.63 8.46 3.02
CA CYS A 45 11.58 8.05 4.42
C CYS A 45 11.61 9.33 5.29
N ARG A 46 10.76 9.43 6.32
CA ARG A 46 10.81 10.49 7.35
C ARG A 46 10.19 10.02 8.67
N PRO A 47 10.53 10.60 9.83
CA PRO A 47 9.74 10.46 11.04
C PRO A 47 8.34 11.06 10.86
N CYS A 48 7.32 10.37 11.38
CA CYS A 48 5.93 10.85 11.35
C CYS A 48 5.40 11.24 12.74
N ALA A 49 6.13 10.98 13.81
CA ALA A 49 5.81 11.46 15.16
C ALA A 49 5.46 12.96 15.17
N GLY A 50 4.35 13.30 15.81
CA GLY A 50 3.84 14.68 15.89
C GLY A 50 3.12 15.18 14.63
N THR A 51 2.88 14.31 13.64
CA THR A 51 2.06 14.62 12.45
C THR A 51 0.70 13.92 12.52
N ASN A 52 -0.24 14.29 11.65
CA ASN A 52 -1.50 13.57 11.48
C ASN A 52 -1.35 12.15 10.88
N GLN A 53 -0.13 11.75 10.52
CA GLN A 53 0.20 10.41 10.01
C GLN A 53 1.04 9.60 11.01
N GLN A 54 1.16 10.05 12.27
CA GLN A 54 2.03 9.44 13.29
C GLN A 54 1.74 7.96 13.54
N ASP A 55 0.50 7.50 13.28
CA ASP A 55 0.08 6.12 13.51
C ASP A 55 0.19 5.23 12.27
N LYS A 56 0.66 5.78 11.13
CA LYS A 56 0.80 5.04 9.87
C LYS A 56 2.20 4.52 9.65
N MET A 57 2.32 3.39 8.96
CA MET A 57 3.62 2.88 8.49
C MET A 57 4.10 3.61 7.24
N GLY A 58 3.17 4.06 6.40
CA GLY A 58 3.40 4.88 5.21
C GLY A 58 2.10 5.52 4.73
N TYR A 59 2.20 6.34 3.69
CA TYR A 59 1.04 6.85 2.96
C TYR A 59 1.43 7.33 1.55
N TYR A 60 0.52 7.09 0.60
CA TYR A 60 0.48 7.77 -0.69
C TYR A 60 -0.29 9.08 -0.58
N ASP A 61 0.32 10.16 -1.08
CA ASP A 61 -0.25 11.50 -1.09
C ASP A 61 -0.54 11.90 -2.55
N GLY A 62 -1.78 11.66 -2.99
CA GLY A 62 -2.20 11.93 -4.36
C GLY A 62 -2.19 13.41 -4.74
N THR A 63 -2.29 14.31 -3.76
CA THR A 63 -2.22 15.77 -3.96
C THR A 63 -0.79 16.21 -4.24
N TYR A 64 0.14 15.77 -3.39
CA TYR A 64 1.55 16.11 -3.55
C TYR A 64 2.33 15.17 -4.47
N LYS A 65 1.70 14.08 -4.93
CA LYS A 65 2.26 13.10 -5.87
C LYS A 65 3.56 12.50 -5.34
N ARG A 66 3.48 11.91 -4.14
CA ARG A 66 4.59 11.27 -3.42
C ARG A 66 4.13 10.07 -2.60
N VAL A 67 5.09 9.22 -2.25
CA VAL A 67 4.96 8.23 -1.17
C VAL A 67 5.85 8.64 -0.01
N VAL A 68 5.35 8.46 1.20
CA VAL A 68 6.08 8.71 2.44
C VAL A 68 6.07 7.43 3.28
N LEU A 69 7.24 7.00 3.74
CA LEU A 69 7.41 5.90 4.69
C LEU A 69 7.76 6.50 6.06
N CYS A 70 6.97 6.15 7.08
CA CYS A 70 7.12 6.63 8.45
C CYS A 70 8.16 5.77 9.18
N CYS A 71 9.42 6.22 9.17
CA CYS A 71 10.58 5.46 9.65
C CYS A 71 10.43 4.95 11.07
N ASP A 72 9.87 5.80 11.92
CA ASP A 72 9.62 5.57 13.33
C ASP A 72 8.54 4.52 13.59
N ASN A 73 7.85 4.01 12.57
CA ASN A 73 6.90 2.89 12.70
C ASN A 73 7.40 1.60 12.01
N LEU A 74 8.56 1.64 11.36
CA LEU A 74 9.16 0.53 10.63
C LEU A 74 10.33 -0.07 11.43
N ARG A 75 10.59 -1.37 11.23
CA ARG A 75 11.61 -2.11 11.99
C ARG A 75 12.57 -2.94 11.14
N SER A 76 12.20 -3.30 9.92
CA SER A 76 12.99 -4.18 9.05
C SER A 76 12.97 -3.73 7.59
N ALA A 77 13.87 -4.28 6.77
CA ALA A 77 13.85 -4.03 5.32
C ALA A 77 12.59 -4.64 4.67
N GLU A 78 12.16 -5.80 5.16
CA GLU A 78 10.90 -6.44 4.74
C GLU A 78 9.70 -5.52 4.98
N GLN A 79 9.56 -4.94 6.19
CA GLN A 79 8.46 -4.00 6.46
C GLN A 79 8.54 -2.73 5.61
N VAL A 80 9.74 -2.22 5.31
CA VAL A 80 9.93 -1.08 4.41
C VAL A 80 9.43 -1.44 3.01
N GLU A 81 9.77 -2.63 2.50
CA GLU A 81 9.33 -3.09 1.18
C GLU A 81 7.82 -3.35 1.13
N GLU A 82 7.27 -4.05 2.13
CA GLU A 82 5.84 -4.33 2.21
C GLU A 82 4.99 -3.06 2.28
N THR A 83 5.43 -2.10 3.10
CA THR A 83 4.78 -0.78 3.20
C THR A 83 4.92 -0.01 1.89
N LEU A 84 6.11 -0.02 1.27
CA LEU A 84 6.29 0.63 -0.03
C LEU A 84 5.38 0.04 -1.10
N VAL A 85 5.27 -1.29 -1.16
CA VAL A 85 4.38 -1.98 -2.10
C VAL A 85 2.92 -1.58 -1.86
N HIS A 86 2.48 -1.55 -0.61
CA HIS A 86 1.15 -1.08 -0.23
C HIS A 86 0.85 0.32 -0.80
N GLU A 87 1.74 1.29 -0.54
CA GLU A 87 1.53 2.67 -1.02
C GLU A 87 1.66 2.81 -2.54
N LEU A 88 2.52 2.02 -3.17
CA LEU A 88 2.62 2.01 -4.63
C LEU A 88 1.38 1.39 -5.29
N VAL A 89 0.70 0.43 -4.65
CA VAL A 89 -0.59 -0.07 -5.13
C VAL A 89 -1.64 1.04 -5.10
N HIS A 90 -1.70 1.87 -4.05
CA HIS A 90 -2.56 3.05 -4.04
C HIS A 90 -2.22 4.04 -5.16
N ALA A 91 -0.93 4.33 -5.38
CA ALA A 91 -0.51 5.21 -6.47
C ALA A 91 -0.88 4.65 -7.86
N PHE A 92 -0.73 3.33 -8.05
CA PHE A 92 -1.12 2.64 -9.27
C PHE A 92 -2.64 2.66 -9.50
N ASP A 93 -3.42 2.34 -8.48
CA ASP A 93 -4.89 2.34 -8.56
C ASP A 93 -5.45 3.73 -8.83
N ALA A 94 -4.87 4.77 -8.23
CA ALA A 94 -5.19 6.16 -8.54
C ALA A 94 -4.87 6.54 -10.00
N SER A 95 -3.87 5.90 -10.61
CA SER A 95 -3.41 6.20 -11.97
C SER A 95 -4.22 5.48 -13.05
N ARG A 96 -4.57 4.19 -12.85
CA ARG A 96 -5.30 3.41 -13.87
C ARG A 96 -6.78 3.77 -14.00
N LYS A 97 -7.37 4.38 -12.96
CA LYS A 97 -8.79 4.73 -12.84
C LYS A 97 -9.69 3.49 -12.92
N GLY A 98 -10.81 3.53 -12.20
CA GLY A 98 -11.78 2.44 -12.20
C GLY A 98 -13.18 2.94 -11.84
N THR A 99 -14.20 2.22 -12.30
CA THR A 99 -15.59 2.53 -11.98
C THR A 99 -16.02 1.76 -10.74
N PHE A 100 -16.45 2.50 -9.72
CA PHE A 100 -16.95 1.96 -8.46
C PHE A 100 -18.31 2.55 -8.15
N SER A 101 -19.14 1.80 -7.43
CA SER A 101 -20.49 2.21 -7.02
C SER A 101 -20.48 3.39 -6.03
N SER A 102 -19.40 3.58 -5.28
CA SER A 102 -19.20 4.76 -4.42
C SER A 102 -17.72 4.98 -4.12
N ILE A 103 -17.39 6.15 -3.55
CA ILE A 103 -16.05 6.45 -3.03
C ILE A 103 -15.59 5.41 -2.00
N CYS A 104 -16.51 4.91 -1.17
CA CYS A 104 -16.18 3.89 -0.17
C CYS A 104 -15.86 2.53 -0.81
N HIS A 105 -16.49 2.17 -1.93
CA HIS A 105 -16.11 0.96 -2.66
C HIS A 105 -14.75 1.11 -3.34
N LEU A 106 -14.42 2.31 -3.83
CA LEU A 106 -13.08 2.62 -4.36
C LEU A 106 -12.03 2.45 -3.27
N ILE A 107 -12.22 3.08 -2.10
CA ILE A 107 -11.31 2.99 -0.95
C ILE A 107 -11.16 1.54 -0.51
N ALA A 108 -12.28 0.86 -0.21
CA ALA A 108 -12.26 -0.53 0.27
C ALA A 108 -11.54 -1.47 -0.70
N CYS A 109 -11.76 -1.32 -2.01
CA CYS A 109 -11.07 -2.14 -3.00
C CYS A 109 -9.56 -1.87 -3.04
N GLY A 110 -9.18 -0.59 -2.96
CA GLY A 110 -7.79 -0.16 -2.88
C GLY A 110 -7.08 -0.75 -1.66
N GLU A 111 -7.72 -0.67 -0.49
CA GLU A 111 -7.18 -1.25 0.75
C GLU A 111 -7.03 -2.78 0.64
N VAL A 112 -8.06 -3.49 0.15
CA VAL A 112 -7.97 -4.96 -0.06
C VAL A 112 -6.78 -5.33 -0.94
N ARG A 113 -6.57 -4.60 -2.05
CA ARG A 113 -5.44 -4.83 -2.95
C ARG A 113 -4.11 -4.50 -2.30
N ALA A 114 -4.00 -3.35 -1.65
CA ALA A 114 -2.78 -2.88 -1.01
C ALA A 114 -2.32 -3.84 0.10
N SER A 115 -3.25 -4.30 0.96
CA SER A 115 -2.91 -5.30 1.98
C SER A 115 -2.53 -6.65 1.35
N ALA A 116 -3.26 -7.10 0.33
CA ALA A 116 -3.05 -8.41 -0.29
C ALA A 116 -1.72 -8.55 -1.03
N LEU A 117 -1.22 -7.46 -1.63
CA LEU A 117 0.03 -7.41 -2.40
C LEU A 117 1.23 -6.95 -1.57
N GLY A 118 0.99 -6.16 -0.50
CA GLY A 118 1.98 -5.69 0.46
C GLY A 118 2.14 -6.64 1.65
N GLN A 119 1.79 -6.16 2.84
CA GLN A 119 2.11 -6.78 4.13
C GLN A 119 1.44 -8.14 4.39
N CYS A 120 0.33 -8.47 3.71
CA CYS A 120 -0.31 -9.78 3.88
C CYS A 120 0.12 -10.81 2.81
N HIS A 121 1.02 -10.46 1.87
CA HIS A 121 1.26 -11.27 0.67
C HIS A 121 1.85 -12.67 0.96
N ALA A 122 2.78 -12.76 1.91
CA ALA A 122 3.50 -13.99 2.25
C ALA A 122 2.82 -14.83 3.34
N ILE A 123 1.71 -14.35 3.91
CA ILE A 123 1.03 -15.03 5.01
C ILE A 123 0.44 -16.35 4.53
N ARG A 124 0.75 -17.42 5.27
CA ARG A 124 0.18 -18.76 5.09
C ARG A 124 -0.33 -19.29 6.43
N PRO A 125 -1.38 -20.13 6.43
CA PRO A 125 -2.22 -20.55 5.30
C PRO A 125 -3.21 -19.47 4.83
N GLU A 126 -3.92 -19.70 3.71
CA GLU A 126 -4.79 -18.70 3.06
C GLU A 126 -5.89 -18.13 3.99
N HIS A 127 -6.41 -18.90 4.96
CA HIS A 127 -7.38 -18.36 5.91
C HIS A 127 -6.79 -17.27 6.82
N LYS A 128 -5.51 -17.39 7.22
CA LYS A 128 -4.81 -16.35 7.99
C LYS A 128 -4.51 -15.13 7.13
N ARG A 129 -4.16 -15.36 5.85
CA ARG A 129 -3.98 -14.27 4.88
C ARG A 129 -5.26 -13.48 4.68
N ARG A 130 -6.39 -14.17 4.50
CA ARG A 130 -7.72 -13.54 4.45
C ARG A 130 -8.00 -12.71 5.69
N GLN A 131 -7.74 -13.24 6.89
CA GLN A 131 -7.93 -12.49 8.13
C GLN A 131 -7.05 -11.24 8.20
N CYS A 132 -5.78 -11.33 7.78
CA CYS A 132 -4.89 -10.17 7.70
C CYS A 132 -5.45 -9.07 6.79
N ILE A 133 -5.86 -9.44 5.56
CA ILE A 133 -6.38 -8.50 4.56
C ILE A 133 -7.68 -7.87 5.05
N LEU A 134 -8.62 -8.67 5.56
CA LEU A 134 -9.91 -8.14 6.05
C LEU A 134 -9.71 -7.19 7.22
N ARG A 135 -8.87 -7.55 8.20
CA ARG A 135 -8.62 -6.70 9.37
C ARG A 135 -8.05 -5.34 8.96
N ASP A 136 -7.04 -5.36 8.10
CA ASP A 136 -6.36 -4.15 7.64
C ASP A 136 -7.31 -3.28 6.80
N ALA A 137 -7.95 -3.87 5.79
CA ALA A 137 -8.83 -3.14 4.87
C ALA A 137 -10.06 -2.54 5.57
N ILE A 138 -10.65 -3.24 6.55
CA ILE A 138 -11.76 -2.71 7.35
C ILE A 138 -11.29 -1.53 8.18
N GLN A 139 -10.14 -1.65 8.86
CA GLN A 139 -9.60 -0.57 9.70
C GLN A 139 -9.29 0.69 8.88
N SER A 140 -8.61 0.54 7.75
CA SER A 140 -8.26 1.67 6.88
C SER A 140 -9.51 2.31 6.24
N THR A 141 -10.45 1.49 5.76
CA THR A 141 -11.69 1.98 5.15
C THR A 141 -12.56 2.72 6.17
N HIS A 142 -12.59 2.27 7.43
CA HIS A 142 -13.38 2.88 8.50
C HIS A 142 -13.03 4.35 8.73
N VAL A 143 -11.77 4.75 8.54
CA VAL A 143 -11.31 6.15 8.67
C VAL A 143 -12.11 7.09 7.77
N HIS A 144 -12.56 6.62 6.61
CA HIS A 144 -13.28 7.43 5.63
C HIS A 144 -14.78 7.09 5.53
N CYS A 145 -15.17 5.87 5.87
CA CYS A 145 -16.50 5.33 5.59
C CYS A 145 -17.29 4.89 6.83
N GLY A 146 -16.70 5.02 8.02
CA GLY A 146 -17.33 4.69 9.30
C GLY A 146 -17.84 3.26 9.37
N ASP A 147 -18.98 3.07 10.03
CA ASP A 147 -19.57 1.75 10.34
C ASP A 147 -19.89 0.90 9.11
N ALA A 148 -20.03 1.52 7.93
CA ALA A 148 -20.27 0.79 6.69
C ALA A 148 -19.04 0.02 6.17
N ALA A 149 -17.84 0.29 6.70
CA ALA A 149 -16.57 -0.23 6.20
C ALA A 149 -16.54 -1.76 6.13
N ALA A 150 -16.95 -2.46 7.19
CA ALA A 150 -16.93 -3.93 7.22
C ALA A 150 -17.77 -4.54 6.09
N LYS A 151 -19.00 -4.06 5.93
CA LYS A 151 -19.92 -4.52 4.89
C LYS A 151 -19.39 -4.22 3.48
N ILE A 152 -18.84 -3.04 3.25
CA ILE A 152 -18.33 -2.64 1.93
C ILE A 152 -17.06 -3.44 1.58
N VAL A 153 -16.17 -3.66 2.54
CA VAL A 153 -14.97 -4.50 2.33
C VAL A 153 -15.38 -5.92 1.96
N GLU A 154 -16.36 -6.52 2.64
CA GLU A 154 -16.88 -7.84 2.29
C GLU A 154 -17.43 -7.90 0.86
N GLN A 155 -18.17 -6.86 0.43
CA GLN A 155 -18.74 -6.78 -0.92
C GLN A 155 -17.68 -6.76 -2.02
N VAL A 156 -16.55 -6.08 -1.79
CA VAL A 156 -15.50 -5.93 -2.81
C VAL A 156 -14.41 -7.00 -2.72
N TYR A 157 -14.31 -7.71 -1.59
CA TYR A 157 -13.17 -8.56 -1.25
C TYR A 157 -12.79 -9.55 -2.34
N GLU A 158 -13.72 -10.40 -2.80
CA GLU A 158 -13.40 -11.48 -3.74
C GLU A 158 -12.86 -10.97 -5.07
N LYS A 159 -13.43 -9.87 -5.58
CA LYS A 159 -12.99 -9.23 -6.82
C LYS A 159 -11.63 -8.57 -6.62
N CYS A 160 -11.49 -7.72 -5.61
CA CYS A 160 -10.30 -6.89 -5.43
C CYS A 160 -9.08 -7.70 -4.99
N ARG A 161 -9.26 -8.77 -4.19
CA ARG A 161 -8.18 -9.68 -3.78
C ARG A 161 -7.61 -10.49 -4.95
N LYS A 162 -8.40 -10.72 -6.00
CA LYS A 162 -7.97 -11.45 -7.21
C LYS A 162 -7.28 -10.54 -8.23
N ASP A 163 -7.47 -9.24 -8.13
CA ASP A 163 -6.74 -8.28 -8.97
C ASP A 163 -5.32 -8.16 -8.45
N ASP A 164 -4.39 -8.72 -9.19
CA ASP A 164 -2.97 -8.84 -8.90
C ASP A 164 -2.10 -7.95 -9.80
N ALA A 165 -2.73 -7.17 -10.68
CA ALA A 165 -2.07 -6.19 -11.52
C ALA A 165 -1.40 -5.08 -10.67
N PRO A 166 -0.21 -4.60 -11.07
CA PRO A 166 0.54 -4.98 -12.27
C PRO A 166 1.54 -6.13 -12.03
N LEU A 167 1.56 -6.71 -10.82
CA LEU A 167 2.64 -7.60 -10.36
C LEU A 167 2.57 -8.99 -10.96
N TYR A 168 1.36 -9.48 -11.16
CA TYR A 168 1.10 -10.76 -11.76
C TYR A 168 0.08 -10.48 -12.86
N THR A 169 0.45 -10.74 -14.11
CA THR A 169 -0.55 -10.74 -15.17
C THR A 169 -1.29 -12.06 -15.04
N SER A 170 -2.62 -12.00 -14.88
CA SER A 170 -3.44 -13.12 -15.32
C SER A 170 -3.09 -13.32 -16.78
N SER A 171 -2.40 -14.42 -17.10
CA SER A 171 -2.37 -14.88 -18.49
C SER A 171 -3.84 -14.99 -18.93
N PRO A 172 -4.19 -14.54 -20.15
CA PRO A 172 -5.57 -14.59 -20.63
C PRO A 172 -6.19 -15.98 -20.51
#